data_AF-A0A833E2S1-F1
#
_entry.id   AF-A0A833E2S1-F1
#
_cell.length_a   1.000
_cell.length_b   1.000
_cell.length_c   1.000
_cell.angle_alpha   90.00
_cell.angle_beta   90.00
_cell.angle_gamma   90.00
#
_symmetry.space_group_name_H-M   'P 1'
#
loop_
_entity.id
_entity.type
_entity.pdbx_description
1 polymer ?
#
loop_
_entity_poly.entity_id
_entity_poly.type
_entity_poly.pdbx_seq_one_letter_code
_entity_poly.pdbx_strand_id
1 'polypeptide(L)' 'MRCRLVGRYGVLVAVEGIDGAGLTTHSRLLVEKLSSLGLSTIYAKEPTRGPIGLLLRRVLSGGLAGVDRQDIL' A
#
# COMPACT_ATOMS: atom_id res chain seq x y z
N MET A 1 26.56 17.61 -30.38
CA MET A 1 25.50 18.09 -29.46
C MET A 1 24.59 16.91 -29.13
N ARG A 2 24.54 16.42 -27.88
CA ARG A 2 23.59 15.37 -27.49
C ARG A 2 22.62 15.94 -26.45
N CYS A 3 21.37 16.12 -26.85
CA CYS A 3 20.26 16.38 -25.93
C CYS A 3 19.95 15.04 -25.22
N ARG A 4 20.20 14.97 -23.90
CA ARG A 4 19.80 13.83 -23.07
C ARG A 4 18.48 14.21 -22.40
N LEU A 5 17.37 13.65 -22.89
CA LEU A 5 16.12 13.66 -22.14
C LEU A 5 16.31 12.76 -20.91
N VAL A 6 16.62 13.37 -19.76
CA VAL A 6 16.63 12.68 -18.47
C VAL A 6 15.23 12.86 -17.87
N GLY A 7 14.28 12.02 -18.28
CA GLY A 7 13.05 11.86 -17.52
C GLY A 7 13.41 11.29 -16.15
N ARG A 8 12.93 11.93 -15.07
CA ARG A 8 13.07 11.36 -13.72
C ARG A 8 12.03 10.23 -13.59
N TYR A 9 12.49 8.98 -13.55
CA TYR A 9 11.63 7.84 -13.25
C TYR A 9 11.39 7.74 -11.74
N GLY A 10 10.16 7.43 -11.34
CA GLY A 10 9.82 7.10 -9.96
C GLY A 10 10.11 5.64 -9.62
N VAL A 11 10.10 5.30 -8.33
CA VAL A 11 10.26 3.91 -7.83
C VAL A 11 9.03 3.53 -7.02
N LEU A 12 8.45 2.37 -7.31
CA LEU A 12 7.39 1.75 -6.50
C LEU A 12 8.02 0.68 -5.60
N VAL A 13 7.77 0.78 -4.29
CA VAL A 13 8.28 -0.17 -3.29
C VAL A 13 7.08 -0.80 -2.58
N ALA A 14 6.95 -2.13 -2.68
CA ALA A 14 5.98 -2.91 -1.91
C ALA A 14 6.66 -3.56 -0.70
N VAL A 15 5.99 -3.53 0.46
CA VAL A 15 6.52 -4.04 1.73
C VAL A 15 5.61 -5.17 2.20
N GLU A 16 6.10 -6.41 2.12
CA GLU A 16 5.33 -7.65 2.33
C GLU A 16 5.84 -8.49 3.50
N GLY A 17 4.96 -9.28 4.10
CA GLY A 17 5.29 -10.20 5.20
C GLY A 17 4.07 -10.72 5.96
N ILE A 18 4.30 -11.61 6.93
CA ILE A 18 3.26 -12.21 7.76
C ILE A 18 2.63 -11.19 8.73
N ASP A 19 1.47 -11.52 9.31
CA ASP A 19 0.88 -10.70 10.36
C ASP A 19 1.84 -10.56 11.55
N GLY A 20 1.92 -9.35 12.11
CA GLY A 20 2.90 -9.03 13.14
C GLY A 20 4.34 -8.78 12.66
N ALA A 21 4.67 -8.94 11.36
CA ALA A 21 6.02 -8.67 10.82
C ALA A 21 6.44 -7.18 10.86
N GLY A 22 5.58 -6.29 11.36
CA GLY A 22 5.89 -4.87 11.50
C GLY A 22 5.88 -4.09 10.17
N LEU A 23 5.20 -4.59 9.12
CA LEU A 23 5.15 -3.95 7.79
C LEU A 23 4.68 -2.49 7.86
N THR A 24 3.63 -2.23 8.65
CA THR A 24 3.08 -0.86 8.81
C THR A 24 4.10 0.06 9.50
N THR A 25 4.86 -0.44 10.47
CA THR A 25 5.89 0.34 11.17
C THR A 25 7.06 0.66 10.23
N HIS A 26 7.62 -0.37 9.59
CA HIS A 26 8.80 -0.20 8.73
C HIS A 26 8.51 0.62 7.47
N SER A 27 7.33 0.45 6.86
CA SER A 27 6.93 1.26 5.69
C SER A 27 6.80 2.75 6.02
N ARG A 28 6.32 3.10 7.22
CA ARG A 28 6.27 4.50 7.68
C ARG A 28 7.67 5.07 7.94
N LEU A 29 8.51 4.32 8.65
CA LEU A 29 9.90 4.72 8.91
C LEU A 29 10.69 4.91 7.62
N LEU A 30 10.48 4.05 6.62
CA LEU A 30 11.09 4.18 5.30
C LEU A 30 10.66 5.49 4.63
N VAL A 31 9.36 5.80 4.63
CA VAL A 31 8.85 7.03 4.03
C VAL A 31 9.42 8.26 4.74
N GLU A 32 9.41 8.28 6.08
CA GLU A 32 10.00 9.36 6.87
C GLU A 32 11.49 9.58 6.55
N LYS A 33 12.26 8.49 6.46
CA LYS A 33 13.67 8.56 6.12
C LYS A 33 13.89 9.12 4.72
N LEU A 34 13.16 8.63 3.72
CA LEU A 34 13.30 9.12 2.34
C LEU A 34 12.85 10.58 2.20
N SER A 35 11.76 10.97 2.88
CA SER A 35 11.32 12.38 2.95
C SER A 35 12.38 13.28 3.57
N SER A 36 13.03 12.84 4.66
CA SER A 36 14.10 13.62 5.31
C SER A 36 15.34 13.84 4.41
N LEU A 37 15.50 13.03 3.35
CA LEU A 37 16.55 13.18 2.35
C LEU A 37 16.13 14.11 1.18
N GLY A 38 14.94 14.72 1.24
CA GLY A 38 14.42 15.60 0.20
C GLY A 38 13.81 14.88 -1.02
N LEU A 39 13.53 13.57 -0.89
CA LEU A 39 12.88 12.81 -1.96
C LEU A 39 11.36 12.97 -1.89
N SER A 40 10.72 13.16 -3.04
CA SER A 40 9.27 13.10 -3.14
C SER A 40 8.81 11.65 -2.91
N THR A 41 8.11 11.43 -1.81
CA THR A 41 7.67 10.11 -1.37
C THR A 41 6.18 10.12 -1.05
N ILE A 42 5.53 8.99 -1.30
CA ILE A 42 4.11 8.79 -1.02
C ILE A 42 3.97 7.47 -0.27
N TYR A 43 3.27 7.53 0.87
CA TYR A 43 2.84 6.34 1.59
C TYR A 43 1.45 5.92 1.13
N ALA A 44 1.29 4.65 0.75
CA ALA A 44 0.00 4.04 0.45
C ALA A 44 -0.11 2.68 1.17
N LYS A 45 -1.35 2.26 1.46
CA LYS A 45 -1.65 0.96 2.06
C LYS A 45 -2.96 0.41 1.50
N GLU A 46 -2.97 -0.89 1.22
CA GLU A 46 -4.14 -1.63 0.79
C GLU A 46 -4.67 -2.58 1.91
N PRO A 47 -5.97 -2.94 1.89
CA PRO A 47 -7.04 -2.30 1.13
C PRO A 47 -7.20 -0.82 1.54
N THR A 48 -7.52 0.07 0.60
CA THR A 48 -7.55 1.51 0.87
C THR A 48 -8.67 1.91 1.85
N ARG A 49 -8.73 3.19 2.23
CA ARG A 49 -9.85 3.75 3.02
C ARG A 49 -11.03 4.25 2.17
N GLY A 50 -10.98 4.05 0.84
CA GLY A 50 -12.09 4.37 -0.06
C GLY A 50 -13.26 3.39 0.11
N PRO A 51 -14.43 3.67 -0.48
CA PRO A 51 -15.64 2.84 -0.32
C PRO A 51 -15.39 1.35 -0.60
N ILE A 52 -14.66 1.04 -1.68
CA ILE A 52 -14.33 -0.35 -2.06
C ILE A 52 -13.35 -0.99 -1.08
N GLY A 53 -12.31 -0.26 -0.65
CA GLY A 53 -11.35 -0.78 0.32
C GLY A 53 -11.97 -1.05 1.69
N LEU A 54 -12.93 -0.22 2.11
CA LEU A 54 -13.71 -0.45 3.32
C LEU A 54 -14.66 -1.65 3.18
N LEU A 55 -15.30 -1.82 2.02
CA LEU A 55 -16.11 -3.01 1.72
C LEU A 55 -15.26 -4.28 1.83
N LEU A 56 -14.11 -4.32 1.15
CA LEU A 56 -13.18 -5.46 1.21
C LEU A 56 -12.75 -5.77 2.64
N ARG A 57 -12.41 -4.75 3.45
CA ARG A 57 -12.09 -4.94 4.86
C ARG A 57 -13.23 -5.59 5.63
N ARG A 58 -14.49 -5.15 5.43
CA ARG A 58 -15.65 -5.74 6.10
C ARG A 58 -15.87 -7.19 5.69
N VAL A 59 -15.77 -7.50 4.40
CA VAL A 59 -15.86 -8.88 3.89
C VAL A 59 -14.79 -9.76 4.53
N LEU A 60 -13.52 -9.34 4.45
CA LEU A 60 -12.38 -10.11 4.96
C LEU A 60 -12.38 -10.26 6.49
N SER A 61 -12.98 -9.32 7.22
CA SER A 61 -13.16 -9.40 8.68
C SER A 61 -14.43 -10.16 9.10
N GLY A 62 -15.20 -10.72 8.16
CA GLY A 62 -16.43 -11.47 8.45
C GLY A 62 -17.62 -10.61 8.89
N GLY A 63 -17.57 -9.29 8.66
CA GLY A 63 -18.55 -8.32 9.14
C GLY A 63 -19.81 -8.16 8.28
N LEU A 64 -19.97 -8.96 7.22
CA LEU A 64 -21.20 -9.00 6.43
C LEU A 64 -21.90 -10.34 6.70
N ALA A 65 -23.03 -10.28 7.40
CA ALA A 65 -23.91 -11.43 7.54
C ALA A 65 -24.50 -11.77 6.15
N GLY A 66 -24.18 -12.95 5.63
CA GLY A 66 -24.76 -13.46 4.39
C GLY A 66 -23.85 -13.50 3.15
N VAL A 67 -22.53 -13.33 3.30
CA VAL A 67 -21.58 -13.78 2.27
C VAL A 67 -21.02 -15.10 2.75
N ASP A 68 -21.62 -16.21 2.32
CA ASP A 68 -21.11 -17.52 2.66
C ASP A 68 -19.84 -17.77 1.82
N ARG A 69 -18.92 -18.60 2.33
CA ARG A 69 -17.64 -18.87 1.64
C ARG A 69 -17.85 -19.50 0.25
N GLN A 70 -19.05 -20.00 0.01
CA GLN A 70 -19.53 -20.62 -1.22
C GLN A 70 -19.88 -19.58 -2.33
N ASP A 71 -19.98 -18.28 -2.01
CA ASP A 71 -20.37 -17.25 -2.98
C ASP A 71 -19.18 -16.60 -3.73
N ILE A 72 -17.94 -16.99 -3.39
CA ILE A 72 -16.69 -16.41 -3.94
C ILE A 72 -15.92 -17.43 -4.82
N LEU A 73 -16.47 -18.64 -5.01
CA LEU A 73 -15.98 -19.66 -5.95
C LEU A 73 -17.02 -19.92 -7.04
#